data_AF-A0A1Q8QGP8-F1
#
_entry.id   AF-A0A1Q8QGP8-F1
#
_cell.length_a   1.000
_cell.length_b   1.000
_cell.length_c   1.000
_cell.angle_alpha   90.00
_cell.angle_beta   90.00
_cell.angle_gamma   90.00
#
_symmetry.space_group_name_H-M   'P 1'
#
loop_
_entity.id
_entity.type
_entity.pdbx_description
1 polymer ?
#
loop_
_entity_poly.entity_id
_entity_poly.type
_entity_poly.pdbx_seq_one_letter_code
_entity_poly.pdbx_strand_id
1 'polypeptide(L)'
;MSRRFSAVAGGILILCLLLAATASFAPAQGLSPATRGVPLPGTGPRAYVNIIIDDLPNLDLWSELATDCDAFGMKATLALNTAKATPDDYARMAAFVAKGHEIANHTRDHVAVAPGAVIKLRYFNTAAKSAYAAVDEQNASLRIIVDDNPKPLAEFDLSENGRCASLKQLVEALNNVRGIVAELGDPYCANIHSRFLLERSKTDIFYKNGFAPLFVNVTANARYEMETAQADIAAGMPSYAAKSMVYPFLVTDADSRQVARELGFTCGRVGTAGNAALGSPGGYDLYQIYAVKPRDAFGTNPTTPEFAAKVTAFLNKLKEVGGVCCLYSHGPDEFTNEQWKALLPLLAKDKDIAYVTLGSLGEFVRKTGQLRDGKYYLPQAGK
;
A
#
# COMPACT_ATOMS: atom_id res chain seq x y z
N MET A 1 -18.61 35.60 -66.70
CA MET A 1 -17.77 36.68 -66.13
C MET A 1 -17.36 36.23 -64.72
N SER A 2 -16.14 35.74 -64.46
CA SER A 2 -14.91 36.50 -64.12
C SER A 2 -15.17 37.49 -62.96
N ARG A 3 -14.54 37.51 -61.78
CA ARG A 3 -13.27 37.00 -61.18
C ARG A 3 -13.41 37.10 -59.63
N ARG A 4 -12.94 36.10 -58.86
CA ARG A 4 -11.85 36.10 -57.84
C ARG A 4 -11.74 37.26 -56.82
N PHE A 5 -11.69 36.91 -55.52
CA PHE A 5 -10.62 37.08 -54.49
C PHE A 5 -11.20 36.65 -53.11
N SER A 6 -10.76 35.54 -52.47
CA SER A 6 -9.71 35.41 -51.42
C SER A 6 -9.95 36.29 -50.18
N ALA A 7 -9.78 35.89 -48.91
CA ALA A 7 -9.45 34.64 -48.22
C ALA A 7 -9.50 34.90 -46.67
N VAL A 8 -9.30 33.83 -45.87
CA VAL A 8 -8.77 33.81 -44.48
C VAL A 8 -9.79 34.07 -43.34
N ALA A 9 -9.85 33.36 -42.20
CA ALA A 9 -9.21 32.20 -41.58
C ALA A 9 -10.33 31.45 -40.81
N GLY A 10 -10.28 30.14 -40.52
CA GLY A 10 -9.32 29.52 -39.63
C GLY A 10 -10.11 28.58 -38.71
N GLY A 11 -9.53 27.43 -38.36
CA GLY A 11 -10.19 26.49 -37.45
C GLY A 11 -10.00 25.06 -37.88
N ILE A 12 -8.77 24.59 -37.72
CA ILE A 12 -8.33 23.21 -37.81
C ILE A 12 -9.33 22.30 -37.08
N LEU A 13 -9.90 21.32 -37.79
CA LEU A 13 -10.55 20.17 -37.19
C LEU A 13 -9.49 19.43 -36.36
N ILE A 14 -9.41 19.74 -35.07
CA ILE A 14 -8.63 18.96 -34.12
C ILE A 14 -9.36 17.63 -33.96
N LEU A 15 -8.86 16.66 -34.70
CA LEU A 15 -8.98 15.25 -34.44
C LEU A 15 -8.35 14.99 -33.05
N CYS A 16 -9.09 15.23 -31.97
CA CYS A 16 -8.71 14.74 -30.65
C CYS A 16 -8.93 13.23 -30.64
N LEU A 17 -7.93 12.53 -31.17
CA LEU A 17 -7.60 11.17 -30.81
C LEU A 17 -7.83 10.98 -29.31
N LEU A 18 -8.86 10.22 -28.97
CA LEU A 18 -8.95 9.43 -27.75
C LEU A 18 -7.81 8.40 -27.77
N LEU A 19 -6.57 8.88 -27.67
CA LEU A 19 -5.46 8.13 -27.14
C LEU A 19 -5.53 8.27 -25.63
N ALA A 20 -6.60 7.72 -25.04
CA ALA A 20 -6.42 7.09 -23.74
C ALA A 20 -5.43 5.96 -24.02
N ALA A 21 -4.16 6.21 -23.72
CA ALA A 21 -3.20 5.14 -23.59
C ALA A 21 -3.76 4.20 -22.52
N THR A 22 -4.50 3.19 -22.96
CA THR A 22 -4.73 1.98 -22.20
C THR A 22 -3.36 1.32 -22.10
N ALA A 23 -2.52 1.85 -21.22
CA ALA A 23 -1.54 1.02 -20.56
C ALA A 23 -2.37 -0.01 -19.80
N SER A 24 -2.68 -1.11 -20.48
CA SER A 24 -3.19 -2.31 -19.88
C SER A 24 -2.10 -2.77 -18.92
N PHE A 25 -2.15 -2.30 -17.68
CA PHE A 25 -1.35 -2.85 -16.61
C PHE A 25 -1.71 -4.33 -16.55
N ALA A 26 -0.78 -5.20 -16.93
CA ALA A 26 -0.94 -6.62 -16.64
C ALA A 26 -1.21 -6.70 -15.12
N PRO A 27 -2.34 -7.31 -14.68
CA PRO A 27 -2.65 -7.41 -13.27
C PRO A 27 -1.52 -8.16 -12.59
N ALA A 28 -1.12 -7.70 -11.42
CA ALA A 28 -0.08 -8.31 -10.63
C ALA A 28 -0.36 -9.82 -10.46
N GLN A 29 0.57 -10.63 -10.93
CA GLN A 29 0.47 -12.08 -10.88
C GLN A 29 1.17 -12.54 -9.61
N GLY A 30 0.36 -12.87 -8.60
CA GLY A 30 0.84 -13.55 -7.40
C GLY A 30 1.49 -14.89 -7.71
N LEU A 31 1.78 -15.69 -6.68
CA LEU A 31 2.33 -17.03 -6.88
C LEU A 31 1.23 -18.08 -7.05
N SER A 32 1.27 -18.79 -8.17
CA SER A 32 0.34 -19.86 -8.53
C SER A 32 1.02 -20.87 -9.47
N PRO A 33 0.41 -22.03 -9.75
CA PRO A 33 0.90 -22.94 -10.79
C PRO A 33 1.02 -22.27 -12.16
N ALA A 34 0.17 -21.28 -12.46
CA ALA A 34 0.17 -20.55 -13.72
C ALA A 34 1.26 -19.47 -13.80
N THR A 35 1.89 -19.10 -12.67
CA THR A 35 2.93 -18.08 -12.64
C THR A 35 4.09 -18.51 -13.53
N ARG A 36 4.45 -17.63 -14.46
CA ARG A 36 5.53 -17.84 -15.42
C ARG A 36 6.75 -17.05 -14.99
N GLY A 37 7.91 -17.62 -15.24
CA GLY A 37 9.18 -16.94 -15.11
C GLY A 37 10.32 -17.86 -15.52
N VAL A 38 11.53 -17.39 -15.30
CA VAL A 38 12.75 -18.19 -15.44
C VAL A 38 13.56 -18.10 -14.15
N PRO A 39 14.37 -19.11 -13.84
CA PRO A 39 15.19 -19.07 -12.65
C PRO A 39 16.16 -17.88 -12.63
N LEU A 40 16.55 -17.43 -11.44
CA LEU A 40 17.57 -16.39 -11.29
C LEU A 40 18.90 -16.83 -11.92
N PRO A 41 19.67 -15.93 -12.55
CA PRO A 41 20.96 -16.27 -13.14
C PRO A 41 22.06 -16.48 -12.07
N GLY A 42 23.13 -17.18 -12.45
CA GLY A 42 24.31 -17.37 -11.60
C GLY A 42 24.22 -18.53 -10.60
N THR A 43 25.22 -18.61 -9.73
CA THR A 43 25.44 -19.70 -8.75
C THR A 43 24.95 -19.35 -7.33
N GLY A 44 24.33 -18.19 -7.13
CA GLY A 44 23.78 -17.76 -5.85
C GLY A 44 22.38 -18.34 -5.58
N PRO A 45 21.66 -17.79 -4.59
CA PRO A 45 20.29 -18.17 -4.30
C PRO A 45 19.39 -18.08 -5.56
N ARG A 46 18.52 -19.08 -5.71
CA ARG A 46 17.56 -19.26 -6.79
C ARG A 46 16.22 -18.58 -6.52
N ALA A 47 15.98 -18.16 -5.29
CA ALA A 47 14.87 -17.29 -4.89
C ALA A 47 15.21 -16.48 -3.63
N TYR A 48 14.47 -15.39 -3.43
CA TYR A 48 14.59 -14.50 -2.27
C TYR A 48 13.23 -14.33 -1.59
N VAL A 49 13.18 -14.58 -0.29
CA VAL A 49 11.96 -14.47 0.50
C VAL A 49 12.21 -13.52 1.66
N ASN A 50 11.27 -12.63 1.93
CA ASN A 50 11.24 -11.85 3.16
C ASN A 50 10.18 -12.43 4.12
N ILE A 51 10.54 -12.55 5.39
CA ILE A 51 9.62 -12.91 6.47
C ILE A 51 9.26 -11.63 7.20
N ILE A 52 7.98 -11.30 7.28
CA ILE A 52 7.52 -10.01 7.80
C ILE A 52 6.34 -10.13 8.75
N ILE A 53 6.41 -9.38 9.85
CA ILE A 53 5.29 -9.16 10.76
C ILE A 53 4.80 -7.73 10.56
N ASP A 54 3.48 -7.57 10.48
CA ASP A 54 2.87 -6.25 10.34
C ASP A 54 2.38 -5.74 11.70
N ASP A 55 2.46 -4.42 11.84
CA ASP A 55 1.95 -3.60 12.94
C ASP A 55 2.73 -3.64 14.26
N LEU A 56 2.80 -2.46 14.90
CA LEU A 56 3.38 -2.27 16.24
C LEU A 56 2.78 -3.21 17.31
N PRO A 57 1.46 -3.46 17.39
CA PRO A 57 0.89 -4.37 18.38
C PRO A 57 1.48 -5.79 18.32
N ASN A 58 2.13 -6.17 17.22
CA ASN A 58 2.74 -7.48 17.02
C ASN A 58 4.27 -7.45 17.18
N LEU A 59 4.84 -6.39 17.77
CA LEU A 59 6.27 -6.27 18.04
C LEU A 59 6.82 -7.43 18.88
N ASP A 60 6.03 -7.98 19.81
CA ASP A 60 6.39 -9.15 20.60
C ASP A 60 6.58 -10.39 19.73
N LEU A 61 5.56 -10.72 18.92
CA LEU A 61 5.59 -11.80 17.94
C LEU A 61 6.80 -11.66 17.01
N TRP A 62 7.02 -10.46 16.46
CA TRP A 62 8.15 -10.19 15.57
C TRP A 62 9.50 -10.39 16.26
N SER A 63 9.64 -9.97 17.52
CA SER A 63 10.92 -10.08 18.25
C SER A 63 11.29 -11.53 18.54
N GLU A 64 10.30 -12.35 18.91
CA GLU A 64 10.48 -13.79 19.08
C GLU A 64 10.84 -14.46 17.75
N LEU A 65 10.09 -14.15 16.68
CA LEU A 65 10.36 -14.64 15.34
C LEU A 65 11.74 -14.23 14.83
N ALA A 66 12.16 -12.99 15.06
CA ALA A 66 13.47 -12.48 14.68
C ALA A 66 14.59 -13.26 15.39
N THR A 67 14.41 -13.55 16.68
CA THR A 67 15.33 -14.37 17.47
C THR A 67 15.41 -15.81 16.92
N ASP A 68 14.28 -16.42 16.59
CA ASP A 68 14.25 -17.76 16.01
C ASP A 68 14.85 -17.78 14.59
N CYS A 69 14.67 -16.71 13.80
CA CYS A 69 15.27 -16.55 12.47
C CYS A 69 16.80 -16.53 12.52
N ASP A 70 17.39 -15.90 13.54
CA ASP A 70 18.86 -15.83 13.71
C ASP A 70 19.49 -17.23 13.79
N ALA A 71 18.81 -18.20 14.42
CA ALA A 71 19.28 -19.59 14.51
C ALA A 71 19.44 -20.28 13.14
N PHE A 72 18.78 -19.77 12.11
CA PHE A 72 18.83 -20.29 10.74
C PHE A 72 19.55 -19.34 9.76
N GLY A 73 20.13 -18.24 10.26
CA GLY A 73 20.76 -17.21 9.42
C GLY A 73 19.77 -16.43 8.55
N MET A 74 18.49 -16.41 8.94
CA MET A 74 17.43 -15.68 8.24
C MET A 74 17.28 -14.27 8.82
N LYS A 75 16.73 -13.34 8.04
CA LYS A 75 16.35 -12.01 8.52
C LYS A 75 14.87 -11.75 8.34
N ALA A 76 14.33 -11.00 9.28
CA ALA A 76 12.92 -10.65 9.38
C ALA A 76 12.73 -9.14 9.33
N THR A 77 11.55 -8.72 8.89
CA THR A 77 11.14 -7.32 8.81
C THR A 77 9.93 -7.07 9.71
N LEU A 78 9.86 -5.93 10.38
CA LEU A 78 8.64 -5.43 11.02
C LEU A 78 8.09 -4.29 10.16
N ALA A 79 6.84 -4.37 9.73
CA ALA A 79 6.16 -3.23 9.12
C ALA A 79 5.55 -2.37 10.24
N LEU A 80 6.22 -1.26 10.55
CA LEU A 80 5.91 -0.42 11.71
C LEU A 80 4.96 0.73 11.34
N ASN A 81 3.81 0.76 12.01
CA ASN A 81 2.99 1.95 12.12
C ASN A 81 3.38 2.76 13.37
N THR A 82 3.74 4.03 13.19
CA THR A 82 4.57 4.74 14.18
C THR A 82 3.81 5.53 15.24
N ALA A 83 2.53 5.87 15.01
CA ALA A 83 1.79 6.83 15.84
C ALA A 83 1.73 6.48 17.34
N LYS A 84 1.84 5.20 17.69
CA LYS A 84 1.75 4.69 19.06
C LYS A 84 3.07 4.11 19.58
N ALA A 85 4.14 4.16 18.79
CA ALA A 85 5.43 3.62 19.18
C ALA A 85 6.04 4.47 20.31
N THR A 86 6.48 3.80 21.36
CA THR A 86 7.12 4.42 22.52
C THR A 86 8.64 4.39 22.38
N PRO A 87 9.38 5.17 23.18
CA PRO A 87 10.85 5.07 23.24
C PRO A 87 11.35 3.64 23.53
N ASP A 88 10.66 2.88 24.36
CA ASP A 88 11.03 1.49 24.69
C ASP A 88 10.84 0.56 23.49
N ASP A 89 9.77 0.77 22.70
CA ASP A 89 9.56 0.03 21.45
C ASP A 89 10.71 0.28 20.46
N TYR A 90 11.11 1.54 20.30
CA TYR A 90 12.25 1.90 19.44
C TYR A 90 13.58 1.33 19.94
N ALA A 91 13.84 1.35 21.24
CA ALA A 91 15.04 0.74 21.82
C ALA A 91 15.11 -0.76 21.53
N ARG A 92 13.96 -1.45 21.65
CA ARG A 92 13.85 -2.88 21.31
C ARG A 92 14.08 -3.12 19.81
N MET A 93 13.41 -2.36 18.94
CA MET A 93 13.60 -2.47 17.49
C MET A 93 15.05 -2.21 17.08
N ALA A 94 15.71 -1.21 17.67
CA ALA A 94 17.11 -0.89 17.41
C ALA A 94 18.06 -2.05 17.73
N ALA A 95 17.78 -2.81 18.81
CA ALA A 95 18.58 -3.98 19.17
C ALA A 95 18.50 -5.10 18.11
N PHE A 96 17.35 -5.27 17.46
CA PHE A 96 17.19 -6.22 16.36
C PHE A 96 17.75 -5.68 15.04
N VAL A 97 17.61 -4.39 14.77
CA VAL A 97 18.24 -3.72 13.62
C VAL A 97 19.76 -3.89 13.68
N ALA A 98 20.38 -3.78 14.86
CA ALA A 98 21.81 -4.02 15.04
C ALA A 98 22.25 -5.46 14.69
N LYS A 99 21.32 -6.42 14.71
CA LYS A 99 21.52 -7.81 14.26
C LYS A 99 21.18 -8.03 12.79
N GLY A 100 20.82 -6.98 12.05
CA GLY A 100 20.50 -7.02 10.62
C GLY A 100 19.03 -7.31 10.29
N HIS A 101 18.12 -7.27 11.27
CA HIS A 101 16.68 -7.22 10.99
C HIS A 101 16.28 -5.82 10.50
N GLU A 102 15.06 -5.69 10.00
CA GLU A 102 14.59 -4.45 9.38
C GLU A 102 13.30 -3.95 10.00
N ILE A 103 13.17 -2.62 10.06
CA ILE A 103 11.92 -1.90 10.27
C ILE A 103 11.51 -1.24 8.94
N ALA A 104 10.41 -1.68 8.35
CA ALA A 104 9.79 -1.09 7.18
C ALA A 104 8.75 -0.05 7.60
N ASN A 105 8.55 0.97 6.76
CA ASN A 105 7.51 1.97 6.98
C ASN A 105 6.13 1.35 6.68
N HIS A 106 5.20 1.43 7.63
CA HIS A 106 3.83 0.98 7.49
C HIS A 106 2.83 2.11 7.77
N THR A 107 3.17 3.32 7.31
CA THR A 107 2.49 4.61 7.59
C THR A 107 2.55 5.02 9.06
N ARG A 108 2.05 6.21 9.38
CA ARG A 108 2.05 6.67 10.77
C ARG A 108 0.84 6.10 11.51
N ASP A 109 -0.34 6.34 10.96
CA ASP A 109 -1.62 6.09 11.64
C ASP A 109 -2.27 4.76 11.22
N HIS A 110 -1.57 3.94 10.44
CA HIS A 110 -2.04 2.67 9.88
C HIS A 110 -3.33 2.87 9.06
N VAL A 111 -3.28 3.84 8.14
CA VAL A 111 -4.37 4.15 7.20
C VAL A 111 -3.97 3.77 5.78
N ALA A 112 -4.95 3.44 4.94
CA ALA A 112 -4.67 3.22 3.52
C ALA A 112 -4.09 4.50 2.89
N VAL A 113 -3.02 4.34 2.10
CA VAL A 113 -2.36 5.47 1.43
C VAL A 113 -3.07 5.90 0.16
N ALA A 114 -3.85 5.00 -0.45
CA ALA A 114 -4.68 5.23 -1.62
C ALA A 114 -6.10 4.66 -1.41
N PRO A 115 -6.85 5.15 -0.40
CA PRO A 115 -8.16 4.61 -0.10
C PRO A 115 -9.13 4.91 -1.27
N GLY A 116 -10.18 4.10 -1.37
CA GLY A 116 -11.30 4.38 -2.26
C GLY A 116 -12.14 5.56 -1.78
N ALA A 117 -13.46 5.48 -1.94
CA ALA A 117 -14.36 6.44 -1.30
C ALA A 117 -14.15 6.40 0.22
N VAL A 118 -13.83 7.54 0.85
CA VAL A 118 -13.50 7.62 2.28
C VAL A 118 -14.69 8.04 3.14
N ILE A 119 -15.64 8.78 2.56
CA ILE A 119 -16.93 9.10 3.17
C ILE A 119 -18.02 8.83 2.15
N LYS A 120 -19.13 8.24 2.59
CA LYS A 120 -20.38 8.12 1.86
C LYS A 120 -21.36 9.11 2.46
N LEU A 121 -21.86 10.05 1.67
CA LEU A 121 -22.65 11.18 2.14
C LEU A 121 -24.00 11.25 1.41
N ARG A 122 -25.07 11.55 2.14
CA ARG A 122 -26.41 11.75 1.59
C ARG A 122 -27.15 12.84 2.34
N TYR A 123 -27.93 13.64 1.63
CA TYR A 123 -28.90 14.58 2.19
C TYR A 123 -30.34 14.19 1.83
N PHE A 124 -31.19 14.08 2.86
CA PHE A 124 -32.61 13.79 2.75
C PHE A 124 -33.46 14.94 3.31
N ASN A 125 -34.16 15.61 2.41
CA ASN A 125 -35.27 16.50 2.70
C ASN A 125 -36.19 16.52 1.48
N THR A 126 -37.44 16.11 1.65
CA THR A 126 -38.41 16.01 0.54
C THR A 126 -38.84 17.37 -0.01
N ALA A 127 -38.64 18.45 0.73
CA ALA A 127 -38.93 19.82 0.28
C ALA A 127 -37.79 20.45 -0.54
N ALA A 128 -36.57 19.91 -0.44
CA ALA A 128 -35.43 20.41 -1.19
C ALA A 128 -35.47 19.94 -2.65
N LYS A 129 -34.91 20.75 -3.56
CA LYS A 129 -34.78 20.45 -4.99
C LYS A 129 -33.40 19.90 -5.34
N SER A 130 -32.37 20.26 -4.58
CA SER A 130 -30.99 19.83 -4.78
C SER A 130 -30.17 19.93 -3.49
N ALA A 131 -29.10 19.16 -3.41
CA ALA A 131 -28.09 19.32 -2.37
C ALA A 131 -26.73 18.86 -2.87
N TYR A 132 -25.68 19.58 -2.49
CA TYR A 132 -24.30 19.20 -2.81
C TYR A 132 -23.34 19.49 -1.66
N ALA A 133 -22.26 18.72 -1.64
CA ALA A 133 -21.09 18.97 -0.82
C ALA A 133 -20.02 19.70 -1.64
N ALA A 134 -19.37 20.68 -1.02
CA ALA A 134 -18.24 21.41 -1.59
C ALA A 134 -17.04 21.32 -0.63
N VAL A 135 -15.97 20.68 -1.06
CA VAL A 135 -14.68 20.62 -0.37
C VAL A 135 -13.77 21.70 -0.95
N ASP A 136 -13.24 22.54 -0.09
CA ASP A 136 -12.33 23.64 -0.41
C ASP A 136 -11.02 23.42 0.36
N GLU A 137 -10.00 22.95 -0.35
CA GLU A 137 -8.69 22.62 0.22
C GLU A 137 -7.97 23.88 0.72
N GLN A 138 -8.10 25.02 0.02
CA GLN A 138 -7.43 26.27 0.37
C GLN A 138 -7.93 26.85 1.69
N ASN A 139 -9.25 26.79 1.91
CA ASN A 139 -9.88 27.23 3.15
C ASN A 139 -10.01 26.12 4.19
N ALA A 140 -9.49 24.91 3.90
CA ALA A 140 -9.67 23.70 4.71
C ALA A 140 -11.12 23.54 5.20
N SER A 141 -12.10 23.58 4.28
CA SER A 141 -13.52 23.54 4.65
C SER A 141 -14.34 22.55 3.83
N LEU A 142 -15.36 21.96 4.48
CA LEU A 142 -16.44 21.25 3.81
C LEU A 142 -17.75 22.00 4.03
N ARG A 143 -18.44 22.35 2.95
CA ARG A 143 -19.73 23.04 2.97
C ARG A 143 -20.82 22.15 2.40
N ILE A 144 -21.98 22.15 3.05
CA ILE A 144 -23.21 21.50 2.56
C ILE A 144 -24.16 22.59 2.07
N ILE A 145 -24.52 22.55 0.80
CA ILE A 145 -25.36 23.57 0.17
C ILE A 145 -26.64 22.90 -0.34
N VAL A 146 -27.78 23.52 -0.05
CA VAL A 146 -29.11 23.04 -0.43
C VAL A 146 -29.77 24.13 -1.28
N ASP A 147 -30.35 23.75 -2.41
CA ASP A 147 -31.07 24.64 -3.33
C ASP A 147 -30.27 25.88 -3.77
N ASP A 148 -28.95 25.72 -3.94
CA ASP A 148 -28.00 26.78 -4.27
C ASP A 148 -28.09 28.01 -3.32
N ASN A 149 -28.49 27.80 -2.07
CA ASN A 149 -28.56 28.86 -1.07
C ASN A 149 -27.16 29.44 -0.78
N PRO A 150 -26.96 30.77 -0.82
CA PRO A 150 -25.67 31.40 -0.54
C PRO A 150 -25.17 31.15 0.89
N LYS A 151 -26.06 30.88 1.84
CA LYS A 151 -25.69 30.42 3.18
C LYS A 151 -25.72 28.88 3.20
N PRO A 152 -24.58 28.21 3.46
CA PRO A 152 -24.56 26.76 3.54
C PRO A 152 -25.44 26.26 4.70
N LEU A 153 -26.05 25.09 4.53
CA LEU A 153 -26.77 24.38 5.59
C LEU A 153 -25.83 24.09 6.77
N ALA A 154 -24.60 23.69 6.45
CA ALA A 154 -23.54 23.42 7.41
C ALA A 154 -22.16 23.68 6.77
N GLU A 155 -21.21 24.06 7.60
CA GLU A 155 -19.82 24.29 7.23
C GLU A 155 -18.93 23.69 8.33
N PHE A 156 -17.91 22.94 7.90
CA PHE A 156 -17.00 22.22 8.78
C PHE A 156 -15.57 22.65 8.49
N ASP A 157 -14.86 22.99 9.56
CA ASP A 157 -13.42 23.23 9.55
C ASP A 157 -12.68 21.89 9.51
N LEU A 158 -11.94 21.66 8.43
CA LEU A 158 -11.13 20.48 8.17
C LEU A 158 -9.68 20.66 8.62
N SER A 159 -9.30 21.83 9.17
CA SER A 159 -7.95 22.09 9.62
C SER A 159 -7.53 21.13 10.74
N GLU A 160 -6.21 20.95 10.89
CA GLU A 160 -5.63 20.01 11.86
C GLU A 160 -5.98 20.34 13.32
N ASN A 161 -6.19 21.61 13.63
CA ASN A 161 -6.61 22.07 14.96
C ASN A 161 -8.14 22.23 15.09
N GLY A 162 -8.88 21.89 14.02
CA GLY A 162 -10.34 21.97 13.97
C GLY A 162 -11.01 20.83 14.75
N ARG A 163 -12.31 20.97 15.00
CA ARG A 163 -13.12 19.92 15.67
C ARG A 163 -13.33 18.67 14.82
N CYS A 164 -13.06 18.75 13.52
CA CYS A 164 -13.21 17.67 12.56
C CYS A 164 -11.86 17.21 11.99
N ALA A 165 -10.78 17.22 12.79
CA ALA A 165 -9.42 16.94 12.30
C ALA A 165 -9.28 15.56 11.64
N SER A 166 -10.06 14.56 12.06
CA SER A 166 -10.11 13.23 11.42
C SER A 166 -11.44 12.98 10.69
N LEU A 167 -11.44 12.03 9.74
CA LEU A 167 -12.65 11.62 9.03
C LEU A 167 -13.71 11.06 9.98
N LYS A 168 -13.32 10.36 11.06
CA LYS A 168 -14.26 9.90 12.08
C LYS A 168 -15.00 11.09 12.72
N GLN A 169 -14.26 12.09 13.17
CA GLN A 169 -14.85 13.29 13.79
C GLN A 169 -15.73 14.06 12.81
N LEU A 170 -15.31 14.14 11.55
CA LEU A 170 -16.12 14.76 10.49
C LEU A 170 -17.43 14.01 10.24
N VAL A 171 -17.41 12.67 10.17
CA VAL A 171 -18.62 11.85 10.01
C VAL A 171 -19.56 12.00 11.20
N GLU A 172 -19.03 12.02 12.43
CA GLU A 172 -19.82 12.29 13.64
C GLU A 172 -20.46 13.69 13.59
N ALA A 173 -19.72 14.71 13.16
CA ALA A 173 -20.22 16.07 13.02
C ALA A 173 -21.28 16.22 11.92
N LEU A 174 -21.08 15.56 10.77
CA LEU A 174 -22.04 15.52 9.67
C LEU A 174 -23.38 14.90 10.09
N ASN A 175 -23.33 13.80 10.84
CA ASN A 175 -24.54 13.13 11.33
C ASN A 175 -25.32 13.93 12.38
N ASN A 176 -24.74 14.99 12.94
CA ASN A 176 -25.46 15.94 13.80
C ASN A 176 -26.24 17.00 13.00
N VAL A 177 -26.06 17.08 11.67
CA VAL A 177 -26.81 18.00 10.81
C VAL A 177 -28.11 17.37 10.35
N ARG A 178 -29.23 18.07 10.57
CA ARG A 178 -30.56 17.57 10.20
C ARG A 178 -30.64 17.24 8.70
N GLY A 179 -31.04 16.00 8.41
CA GLY A 179 -31.21 15.50 7.04
C GLY A 179 -29.93 14.97 6.41
N ILE A 180 -28.78 15.05 7.07
CA ILE A 180 -27.54 14.45 6.59
C ILE A 180 -27.38 13.04 7.17
N VAL A 181 -26.91 12.12 6.32
CA VAL A 181 -26.40 10.82 6.72
C VAL A 181 -25.00 10.67 6.12
N ALA A 182 -24.03 10.41 6.98
CA ALA A 182 -22.64 10.20 6.59
C ALA A 182 -22.12 8.88 7.19
N GLU A 183 -21.34 8.15 6.40
CA GLU A 183 -20.66 6.93 6.82
C GLU A 183 -19.22 6.97 6.37
N LEU A 184 -18.30 6.39 7.15
CA LEU A 184 -16.98 6.09 6.62
C LEU A 184 -17.12 5.09 5.47
N GLY A 185 -16.36 5.29 4.40
CA GLY A 185 -16.35 4.35 3.28
C GLY A 185 -15.81 2.98 3.67
N ASP A 186 -14.84 2.98 4.61
CA ASP A 186 -14.28 1.83 5.30
C ASP A 186 -13.90 2.25 6.75
N PRO A 187 -14.12 1.41 7.79
CA PRO A 187 -13.72 1.72 9.17
C PRO A 187 -12.26 2.13 9.34
N TYR A 188 -11.34 1.61 8.52
CA TYR A 188 -9.92 1.93 8.57
C TYR A 188 -9.58 3.34 8.08
N CYS A 189 -10.54 4.06 7.48
CA CYS A 189 -10.38 5.47 7.12
C CYS A 189 -10.54 6.42 8.32
N ALA A 190 -10.93 5.92 9.50
CA ALA A 190 -11.29 6.75 10.66
C ALA A 190 -10.22 7.77 11.07
N ASN A 191 -8.94 7.39 11.00
CA ASN A 191 -7.81 8.21 11.43
C ASN A 191 -7.24 9.10 10.33
N ILE A 192 -7.71 8.98 9.08
CA ILE A 192 -7.27 9.86 8.00
C ILE A 192 -7.64 11.30 8.37
N HIS A 193 -6.70 12.23 8.16
CA HIS A 193 -6.95 13.63 8.44
C HIS A 193 -7.93 14.21 7.40
N SER A 194 -8.96 14.90 7.87
CA SER A 194 -10.03 15.41 7.01
C SER A 194 -9.57 16.53 6.06
N ARG A 195 -8.50 17.25 6.40
CA ARG A 195 -7.82 18.21 5.51
C ARG A 195 -7.38 17.62 4.18
N PHE A 196 -7.26 16.29 4.09
CA PHE A 196 -6.91 15.61 2.85
C PHE A 196 -8.10 15.26 1.97
N LEU A 197 -9.33 15.65 2.31
CA LEU A 197 -10.44 15.52 1.37
C LEU A 197 -10.12 16.24 0.06
N LEU A 198 -10.39 15.57 -1.06
CA LEU A 198 -10.10 16.07 -2.40
C LEU A 198 -10.99 17.27 -2.74
N GLU A 199 -10.37 18.36 -3.20
CA GLU A 199 -11.10 19.56 -3.64
C GLU A 199 -12.16 19.22 -4.70
N ARG A 200 -13.42 19.57 -4.40
CA ARG A 200 -14.58 19.35 -5.28
C ARG A 200 -15.62 20.42 -4.97
N SER A 201 -16.03 21.17 -5.97
CA SER A 201 -17.00 22.27 -5.78
C SER A 201 -18.47 21.82 -5.74
N LYS A 202 -18.81 20.67 -6.32
CA LYS A 202 -20.20 20.21 -6.45
C LYS A 202 -20.35 18.69 -6.51
N THR A 203 -20.18 18.02 -5.37
CA THR A 203 -20.55 16.60 -5.23
C THR A 203 -22.05 16.51 -4.94
N ASP A 204 -22.85 15.98 -5.85
CA ASP A 204 -24.30 15.81 -5.64
C ASP A 204 -24.56 14.77 -4.55
N ILE A 205 -25.20 15.19 -3.45
CA ILE A 205 -25.52 14.35 -2.29
C ILE A 205 -27.05 14.14 -2.13
N PHE A 206 -27.85 14.58 -3.09
CA PHE A 206 -29.31 14.56 -2.96
C PHE A 206 -29.86 13.13 -2.96
N TYR A 207 -30.76 12.81 -2.02
CA TYR A 207 -31.17 11.44 -1.70
C TYR A 207 -31.60 10.55 -2.88
N LYS A 208 -32.10 11.14 -3.98
CA LYS A 208 -32.51 10.39 -5.18
C LYS A 208 -31.34 9.69 -5.86
N ASN A 209 -30.11 10.12 -5.60
CA ASN A 209 -28.88 9.60 -6.18
C ASN A 209 -28.16 8.57 -5.28
N GLY A 210 -28.74 8.21 -4.12
CA GLY A 210 -28.11 7.33 -3.15
C GLY A 210 -27.03 8.04 -2.32
N PHE A 211 -26.02 7.30 -1.89
CA PHE A 211 -24.85 7.87 -1.20
C PHE A 211 -23.81 8.32 -2.22
N ALA A 212 -23.38 9.57 -2.09
CA ALA A 212 -22.30 10.13 -2.88
C ALA A 212 -20.95 9.91 -2.19
N PRO A 213 -19.91 9.49 -2.93
CA PRO A 213 -18.58 9.32 -2.37
C PRO A 213 -17.83 10.65 -2.26
N LEU A 214 -17.13 10.86 -1.15
CA LEU A 214 -16.01 11.78 -1.05
C LEU A 214 -14.72 10.99 -1.05
N PHE A 215 -13.68 11.57 -1.65
CA PHE A 215 -12.35 10.96 -1.82
C PHE A 215 -11.30 11.85 -1.15
N VAL A 216 -10.11 11.30 -0.94
CA VAL A 216 -8.95 12.09 -0.51
C VAL A 216 -8.06 12.46 -1.69
N ASN A 217 -7.27 13.52 -1.51
CA ASN A 217 -6.06 13.76 -2.28
C ASN A 217 -5.02 12.70 -1.89
N VAL A 218 -4.91 11.65 -2.71
CA VAL A 218 -4.03 10.50 -2.47
C VAL A 218 -2.57 10.93 -2.27
N THR A 219 -2.06 11.83 -3.11
CA THR A 219 -0.67 12.30 -3.01
C THR A 219 -0.41 12.99 -1.67
N ALA A 220 -1.30 13.86 -1.23
CA ALA A 220 -1.15 14.58 0.04
C ALA A 220 -1.24 13.64 1.25
N ASN A 221 -2.26 12.77 1.27
CA ASN A 221 -2.45 11.77 2.33
C ASN A 221 -1.26 10.80 2.42
N ALA A 222 -0.88 10.19 1.30
CA ALA A 222 0.24 9.26 1.24
C ALA A 222 1.54 9.91 1.70
N ARG A 223 1.82 11.16 1.27
CA ARG A 223 3.05 11.86 1.67
C ARG A 223 3.08 12.09 3.16
N TYR A 224 2.01 12.65 3.73
CA TYR A 224 1.92 12.89 5.16
C TYR A 224 2.15 11.61 5.97
N GLU A 225 1.44 10.53 5.63
CA GLU A 225 1.53 9.26 6.34
C GLU A 225 2.93 8.65 6.28
N MET A 226 3.54 8.63 5.10
CA MET A 226 4.84 8.01 4.89
C MET A 226 5.99 8.86 5.45
N GLU A 227 5.99 10.17 5.19
CA GLU A 227 7.04 11.10 5.61
C GLU A 227 7.04 11.27 7.14
N THR A 228 5.86 11.40 7.75
CA THR A 228 5.78 11.53 9.22
C THR A 228 6.22 10.23 9.89
N ALA A 229 5.88 9.06 9.34
CA ALA A 229 6.42 7.80 9.85
C ALA A 229 7.95 7.67 9.68
N GLN A 230 8.54 8.20 8.59
CA GLN A 230 10.00 8.28 8.48
C GLN A 230 10.59 9.19 9.56
N ALA A 231 9.96 10.34 9.82
CA ALA A 231 10.39 11.27 10.86
C ALA A 231 10.31 10.64 12.26
N ASP A 232 9.22 9.93 12.58
CA ASP A 232 9.03 9.22 13.85
C ASP A 232 10.11 8.14 14.04
N ILE A 233 10.39 7.34 12.99
CA ILE A 233 11.45 6.33 13.01
C ILE A 233 12.82 6.97 13.19
N ALA A 234 13.12 8.06 12.49
CA ALA A 234 14.40 8.76 12.63
C ALA A 234 14.57 9.39 14.02
N ALA A 235 13.49 9.88 14.63
CA ALA A 235 13.51 10.40 15.99
C ALA A 235 13.75 9.29 17.02
N GLY A 236 13.08 8.14 16.87
CA GLY A 236 13.19 6.99 17.78
C GLY A 236 14.49 6.18 17.60
N MET A 237 15.01 6.10 16.38
CA MET A 237 16.22 5.36 16.01
C MET A 237 17.12 6.18 15.05
N PRO A 238 17.87 7.20 15.56
CA PRO A 238 18.56 8.18 14.71
C PRO A 238 19.62 7.64 13.73
N SER A 239 20.16 6.44 13.98
CA SER A 239 21.12 5.79 13.07
C SER A 239 20.45 4.92 12.01
N TYR A 240 19.12 4.80 12.03
CA TYR A 240 18.35 3.95 11.16
C TYR A 240 17.45 4.76 10.23
N ALA A 241 17.38 4.36 8.96
CA ALA A 241 16.49 4.92 7.97
C ALA A 241 15.69 3.81 7.31
N ALA A 242 14.37 3.85 7.44
CA ALA A 242 13.49 2.92 6.76
C ALA A 242 13.52 3.18 5.23
N LYS A 243 13.90 2.16 4.46
CA LYS A 243 14.02 2.23 2.99
C LYS A 243 12.99 1.39 2.25
N SER A 244 12.14 0.67 2.99
CA SER A 244 11.11 -0.21 2.46
C SER A 244 9.74 0.24 2.94
N MET A 245 8.75 0.07 2.06
CA MET A 245 7.36 0.40 2.33
C MET A 245 6.52 -0.88 2.40
N VAL A 246 5.60 -0.91 3.35
CA VAL A 246 4.52 -1.88 3.37
C VAL A 246 3.22 -1.10 3.34
N TYR A 247 2.43 -1.26 2.29
CA TYR A 247 1.20 -0.48 2.17
C TYR A 247 0.10 -1.06 3.06
N PRO A 248 -0.47 -0.28 4.01
CA PRO A 248 -1.57 -0.74 4.86
C PRO A 248 -2.74 -1.25 4.05
N PHE A 249 -3.37 -2.31 4.57
CA PHE A 249 -4.50 -3.00 3.93
C PHE A 249 -4.21 -3.50 2.50
N LEU A 250 -2.92 -3.56 2.13
CA LEU A 250 -2.47 -3.96 0.80
C LEU A 250 -2.91 -3.00 -0.31
N VAL A 251 -3.28 -1.76 0.04
CA VAL A 251 -3.87 -0.78 -0.88
C VAL A 251 -2.84 0.26 -1.32
N THR A 252 -2.66 0.38 -2.63
CA THR A 252 -1.80 1.38 -3.27
C THR A 252 -2.21 1.63 -4.72
N ASP A 253 -1.92 2.82 -5.24
CA ASP A 253 -2.08 3.16 -6.65
C ASP A 253 -0.79 3.78 -7.24
N ALA A 254 -0.86 4.29 -8.47
CA ALA A 254 0.30 4.90 -9.11
C ALA A 254 0.82 6.13 -8.35
N ASP A 255 -0.09 6.95 -7.81
CA ASP A 255 0.25 8.20 -7.14
C ASP A 255 0.90 7.94 -5.78
N SER A 256 0.36 7.00 -5.00
CA SER A 256 0.94 6.62 -3.71
C SER A 256 2.31 5.93 -3.87
N ARG A 257 2.51 5.15 -4.95
CA ARG A 257 3.84 4.58 -5.27
C ARG A 257 4.82 5.64 -5.74
N GLN A 258 4.35 6.66 -6.46
CA GLN A 258 5.18 7.78 -6.86
C GLN A 258 5.65 8.58 -5.65
N VAL A 259 4.75 8.86 -4.69
CA VAL A 259 5.12 9.45 -3.40
C VAL A 259 6.20 8.61 -2.69
N ALA A 260 6.02 7.29 -2.65
CA ALA A 260 7.01 6.42 -2.02
C ALA A 260 8.40 6.52 -2.68
N ARG A 261 8.46 6.64 -4.02
CA ARG A 261 9.72 6.86 -4.75
C ARG A 261 10.36 8.20 -4.38
N GLU A 262 9.57 9.26 -4.30
CA GLU A 262 10.04 10.62 -3.98
C GLU A 262 10.57 10.74 -2.56
N LEU A 263 9.99 9.99 -1.61
CA LEU A 263 10.47 9.87 -0.23
C LEU A 263 11.67 8.92 -0.07
N GLY A 264 12.21 8.39 -1.17
CA GLY A 264 13.42 7.58 -1.18
C GLY A 264 13.23 6.12 -0.76
N PHE A 265 11.98 5.63 -0.62
CA PHE A 265 11.76 4.19 -0.48
C PHE A 265 12.20 3.48 -1.76
N THR A 266 12.76 2.28 -1.60
CA THR A 266 13.38 1.51 -2.70
C THR A 266 12.55 0.31 -3.14
N CYS A 267 11.55 -0.07 -2.35
CA CYS A 267 10.62 -1.17 -2.62
C CYS A 267 9.33 -1.02 -1.78
N GLY A 268 8.30 -1.78 -2.17
CA GLY A 268 6.96 -1.72 -1.60
C GLY A 268 6.21 -3.05 -1.70
N ARG A 269 5.59 -3.50 -0.60
CA ARG A 269 4.81 -4.75 -0.53
C ARG A 269 3.29 -4.50 -0.59
N VAL A 270 2.57 -5.24 -1.44
CA VAL A 270 1.13 -5.03 -1.75
C VAL A 270 0.25 -6.29 -1.62
N GLY A 271 0.77 -7.37 -1.02
CA GLY A 271 -0.02 -8.58 -0.75
C GLY A 271 -0.19 -9.51 -1.96
N THR A 272 -1.32 -10.22 -2.04
CA THR A 272 -1.51 -11.29 -3.04
C THR A 272 -1.70 -10.76 -4.46
N ALA A 273 -2.10 -9.49 -4.58
CA ALA A 273 -2.12 -8.72 -5.83
C ALA A 273 -0.74 -8.10 -6.13
N GLY A 274 0.36 -8.76 -5.75
CA GLY A 274 1.73 -8.36 -6.07
C GLY A 274 2.40 -9.27 -7.09
N ASN A 275 3.66 -8.99 -7.39
CA ASN A 275 4.50 -9.69 -8.36
C ASN A 275 5.42 -10.64 -7.58
N ALA A 276 5.37 -11.93 -7.88
CA ALA A 276 6.15 -12.94 -7.15
C ALA A 276 7.42 -13.42 -7.88
N ALA A 277 7.60 -13.04 -9.15
CA ALA A 277 8.63 -13.64 -10.03
C ALA A 277 9.44 -12.58 -10.77
N LEU A 278 10.71 -12.40 -10.39
CA LEU A 278 11.62 -11.50 -11.11
C LEU A 278 11.90 -12.03 -12.53
N GLY A 279 11.88 -13.34 -12.70
CA GLY A 279 12.03 -13.98 -14.01
C GLY A 279 10.80 -13.87 -14.91
N SER A 280 9.73 -13.18 -14.50
CA SER A 280 8.51 -13.03 -15.30
C SER A 280 8.77 -12.26 -16.61
N PRO A 281 8.18 -12.70 -17.75
CA PRO A 281 8.26 -11.96 -19.01
C PRO A 281 7.60 -10.56 -18.92
N GLY A 282 6.68 -10.36 -17.99
CA GLY A 282 5.98 -9.09 -17.77
C GLY A 282 6.77 -8.05 -16.96
N GLY A 283 7.98 -8.41 -16.50
CA GLY A 283 8.82 -7.61 -15.60
C GLY A 283 8.34 -7.64 -14.15
N TYR A 284 9.19 -7.16 -13.25
CA TYR A 284 8.97 -7.14 -11.80
C TYR A 284 8.88 -5.71 -11.28
N ASP A 285 7.75 -5.34 -10.69
CA ASP A 285 7.58 -4.04 -10.05
C ASP A 285 7.98 -4.10 -8.57
N LEU A 286 9.07 -3.41 -8.21
CA LEU A 286 9.58 -3.36 -6.85
C LEU A 286 8.65 -2.70 -5.83
N TYR A 287 7.65 -1.95 -6.27
CA TYR A 287 6.65 -1.31 -5.40
C TYR A 287 5.35 -2.08 -5.36
N GLN A 288 5.34 -3.29 -5.94
CA GLN A 288 4.22 -4.23 -5.91
C GLN A 288 4.71 -5.65 -5.60
N ILE A 289 5.52 -5.82 -4.55
CA ILE A 289 6.04 -7.12 -4.12
C ILE A 289 4.90 -7.99 -3.58
N TYR A 290 4.81 -9.23 -4.10
CA TYR A 290 3.84 -10.22 -3.65
C TYR A 290 4.11 -10.65 -2.21
N ALA A 291 3.03 -10.79 -1.44
CA ALA A 291 3.07 -11.40 -0.12
C ALA A 291 1.89 -12.34 0.11
N VAL A 292 2.11 -13.42 0.85
CA VAL A 292 1.09 -14.39 1.24
C VAL A 292 1.26 -14.81 2.68
N LYS A 293 0.13 -15.09 3.34
CA LYS A 293 0.17 -15.61 4.71
C LYS A 293 0.56 -17.09 4.70
N PRO A 294 1.45 -17.55 5.60
CA PRO A 294 1.76 -18.97 5.71
C PRO A 294 0.51 -19.86 5.86
N ARG A 295 -0.50 -19.42 6.63
CA ARG A 295 -1.77 -20.14 6.77
C ARG A 295 -2.50 -20.37 5.44
N ASP A 296 -2.43 -19.41 4.52
CA ASP A 296 -3.13 -19.47 3.24
C ASP A 296 -2.30 -20.26 2.21
N ALA A 297 -0.98 -20.19 2.29
CA ALA A 297 -0.08 -20.92 1.41
C ALA A 297 0.07 -22.41 1.78
N PHE A 298 0.11 -22.71 3.08
CA PHE A 298 0.53 -24.03 3.59
C PHE A 298 -0.53 -24.71 4.48
N GLY A 299 -1.51 -23.97 4.99
CA GLY A 299 -2.48 -24.42 5.99
C GLY A 299 -2.10 -24.03 7.42
N THR A 300 -2.94 -24.39 8.40
CA THR A 300 -2.76 -23.97 9.80
C THR A 300 -2.07 -25.00 10.69
N ASN A 301 -1.84 -26.24 10.21
CA ASN A 301 -1.22 -27.28 11.04
C ASN A 301 0.17 -27.67 10.51
N PRO A 302 1.25 -27.07 11.05
CA PRO A 302 2.62 -27.28 10.59
C PRO A 302 3.17 -28.68 10.92
N THR A 303 2.46 -29.46 11.75
CA THR A 303 2.88 -30.83 12.10
C THR A 303 2.46 -31.88 11.06
N THR A 304 1.59 -31.50 10.12
CA THR A 304 1.08 -32.45 9.11
C THR A 304 2.08 -32.68 7.97
N PRO A 305 2.16 -33.90 7.41
CA PRO A 305 2.94 -34.14 6.19
C PRO A 305 2.52 -33.27 5.02
N GLU A 306 1.22 -32.94 4.93
CA GLU A 306 0.68 -32.09 3.86
C GLU A 306 1.21 -30.67 3.93
N PHE A 307 1.35 -30.09 5.13
CA PHE A 307 1.96 -28.77 5.30
C PHE A 307 3.40 -28.75 4.78
N ALA A 308 4.22 -29.74 5.17
CA ALA A 308 5.60 -29.84 4.71
C ALA A 308 5.70 -30.04 3.18
N ALA A 309 4.77 -30.81 2.59
CA ALA A 309 4.68 -30.98 1.15
C ALA A 309 4.33 -29.66 0.43
N LYS A 310 3.40 -28.86 0.98
CA LYS A 310 3.03 -27.55 0.44
C LYS A 310 4.19 -26.54 0.53
N VAL A 311 4.92 -26.52 1.65
CA VAL A 311 6.14 -25.71 1.77
C VAL A 311 7.15 -26.12 0.68
N THR A 312 7.42 -27.41 0.52
CA THR A 312 8.37 -27.91 -0.49
C THR A 312 7.94 -27.52 -1.91
N ALA A 313 6.66 -27.69 -2.25
CA ALA A 313 6.12 -27.31 -3.55
C ALA A 313 6.22 -25.79 -3.80
N PHE A 314 5.93 -24.98 -2.79
CA PHE A 314 6.07 -23.52 -2.86
C PHE A 314 7.52 -23.09 -3.12
N LEU A 315 8.49 -23.63 -2.36
CA LEU A 315 9.91 -23.33 -2.53
C LEU A 315 10.42 -23.76 -3.91
N ASN A 316 10.05 -24.96 -4.37
CA ASN A 316 10.38 -25.41 -5.73
C ASN A 316 9.83 -24.47 -6.80
N LYS A 317 8.58 -24.01 -6.65
CA LYS A 317 7.97 -23.08 -7.59
C LYS A 317 8.68 -21.73 -7.61
N LEU A 318 9.09 -21.22 -6.44
CA LEU A 318 9.89 -19.99 -6.38
C LEU A 318 11.20 -20.14 -7.17
N LYS A 319 11.93 -21.26 -7.01
CA LYS A 319 13.19 -21.48 -7.74
C LYS A 319 12.98 -21.60 -9.25
N GLU A 320 11.89 -22.21 -9.68
CA GLU A 320 11.51 -22.34 -11.10
C GLU A 320 11.31 -20.97 -11.77
N VAL A 321 10.67 -20.02 -11.09
CA VAL A 321 10.24 -18.74 -11.69
C VAL A 321 11.15 -17.56 -11.37
N GLY A 322 12.23 -17.79 -10.61
CA GLY A 322 13.08 -16.71 -10.08
C GLY A 322 12.33 -15.87 -9.04
N GLY A 323 11.81 -16.57 -8.03
CA GLY A 323 10.88 -16.06 -7.05
C GLY A 323 11.48 -14.98 -6.15
N VAL A 324 10.72 -13.90 -5.98
CA VAL A 324 11.04 -12.77 -5.10
C VAL A 324 9.73 -12.33 -4.43
N CYS A 325 9.55 -12.64 -3.15
CA CYS A 325 8.28 -12.42 -2.46
C CYS A 325 8.41 -12.32 -0.94
N CYS A 326 7.28 -12.12 -0.25
CA CYS A 326 7.19 -12.13 1.21
C CYS A 326 6.26 -13.24 1.73
N LEU A 327 6.58 -13.76 2.91
CA LEU A 327 5.64 -14.44 3.81
C LEU A 327 5.31 -13.49 4.94
N TYR A 328 4.02 -13.27 5.21
CA TYR A 328 3.61 -12.29 6.23
C TYR A 328 2.53 -12.76 7.18
N SER A 329 2.44 -12.13 8.35
CA SER A 329 1.30 -12.22 9.26
C SER A 329 1.18 -10.94 10.07
N HIS A 330 -0.03 -10.62 10.53
CA HIS A 330 -0.22 -9.55 11.51
C HIS A 330 0.06 -10.11 12.91
N GLY A 331 -0.76 -11.03 13.39
CA GLY A 331 -0.68 -11.55 14.77
C GLY A 331 -0.89 -13.06 14.89
N PRO A 332 -0.96 -13.58 16.13
CA PRO A 332 -1.18 -14.99 16.40
C PRO A 332 -2.52 -15.53 15.88
N ASP A 333 -3.51 -14.66 15.64
CA ASP A 333 -4.79 -15.02 14.99
C ASP A 333 -4.60 -15.46 13.52
N GLU A 334 -3.47 -15.10 12.92
CA GLU A 334 -3.10 -15.51 11.57
C GLU A 334 -2.04 -16.59 11.55
N PHE A 335 -0.97 -16.43 12.35
CA PHE A 335 0.07 -17.44 12.48
C PHE A 335 0.82 -17.25 13.81
N THR A 336 0.76 -18.24 14.71
CA THR A 336 1.35 -18.15 16.05
C THR A 336 2.87 -18.31 16.03
N ASN A 337 3.54 -17.94 17.13
CA ASN A 337 4.97 -18.17 17.31
C ASN A 337 5.35 -19.65 17.18
N GLU A 338 4.54 -20.57 17.72
CA GLU A 338 4.77 -22.02 17.59
C GLU A 338 4.68 -22.48 16.14
N GLN A 339 3.74 -21.91 15.39
CA GLN A 339 3.61 -22.22 13.97
C GLN A 339 4.79 -21.70 13.16
N TRP A 340 5.26 -20.47 13.43
CA TRP A 340 6.49 -19.93 12.87
C TRP A 340 7.70 -20.80 13.20
N LYS A 341 7.86 -21.16 14.48
CA LYS A 341 8.97 -22.02 14.96
C LYS A 341 8.97 -23.40 14.31
N ALA A 342 7.81 -23.94 13.95
CA ALA A 342 7.70 -25.18 13.18
C ALA A 342 7.98 -24.99 11.68
N LEU A 343 7.66 -23.82 11.11
CA LEU A 343 7.88 -23.49 9.70
C LEU A 343 9.36 -23.18 9.39
N LEU A 344 10.06 -22.42 10.24
CA LEU A 344 11.44 -21.97 9.97
C LEU A 344 12.41 -23.14 9.64
N PRO A 345 12.41 -24.28 10.35
CA PRO A 345 13.26 -25.41 10.00
C PRO A 345 12.93 -26.01 8.63
N LEU A 346 11.67 -25.96 8.19
CA LEU A 346 11.27 -26.43 6.85
C LEU A 346 11.79 -25.51 5.77
N LEU A 347 11.69 -24.19 5.99
CA LEU A 347 12.26 -23.16 5.12
C LEU A 347 13.79 -23.28 5.03
N ALA A 348 14.45 -23.52 6.15
CA ALA A 348 15.91 -23.58 6.26
C ALA A 348 16.55 -24.81 5.58
N LYS A 349 15.77 -25.85 5.25
CA LYS A 349 16.26 -27.05 4.55
C LYS A 349 16.68 -26.75 3.12
N ASP A 350 16.03 -25.80 2.45
CA ASP A 350 16.36 -25.42 1.09
C ASP A 350 17.43 -24.31 1.09
N LYS A 351 18.69 -24.70 0.85
CA LYS A 351 19.83 -23.77 0.84
C LYS A 351 19.94 -22.93 -0.43
N ASP A 352 19.10 -23.22 -1.43
CA ASP A 352 19.03 -22.40 -2.65
C ASP A 352 18.16 -21.15 -2.46
N ILE A 353 17.54 -20.95 -1.29
CA ILE A 353 16.65 -19.81 -1.04
C ILE A 353 17.25 -18.93 0.06
N ALA A 354 17.33 -17.64 -0.21
CA ALA A 354 17.77 -16.65 0.77
C ALA A 354 16.56 -16.02 1.47
N TYR A 355 16.60 -15.99 2.80
CA TYR A 355 15.60 -15.35 3.64
C TYR A 355 16.16 -14.05 4.20
N VAL A 356 15.76 -12.93 3.60
CA VAL A 356 16.39 -11.62 3.77
C VAL A 356 15.38 -10.57 4.22
N THR A 357 15.85 -9.39 4.60
CA THR A 357 14.98 -8.22 4.83
C THR A 357 14.33 -7.76 3.52
N LEU A 358 13.23 -7.02 3.59
CA LEU A 358 12.52 -6.45 2.44
C LEU A 358 13.41 -5.46 1.67
N GLY A 359 14.20 -4.66 2.39
CA GLY A 359 15.21 -3.78 1.80
C GLY A 359 16.29 -4.54 1.03
N SER A 360 16.87 -5.60 1.62
CA SER A 360 17.88 -6.43 0.94
C SER A 360 17.31 -7.21 -0.25
N LEU A 361 16.05 -7.63 -0.17
CA LEU A 361 15.31 -8.18 -1.32
C LEU A 361 15.22 -7.15 -2.45
N GLY A 362 14.89 -5.89 -2.13
CA GLY A 362 14.86 -4.79 -3.10
C GLY A 362 16.24 -4.49 -3.71
N GLU A 363 17.29 -4.51 -2.90
CA GLU A 363 18.68 -4.37 -3.36
C GLU A 363 19.09 -5.50 -4.32
N PHE A 364 18.71 -6.74 -4.01
CA PHE A 364 18.97 -7.89 -4.88
C PHE A 364 18.35 -7.70 -6.27
N VAL A 365 17.07 -7.31 -6.33
CA VAL A 365 16.37 -7.07 -7.60
C VAL A 365 17.06 -5.98 -8.41
N ARG A 366 17.46 -4.87 -7.77
CA ARG A 366 18.16 -3.76 -8.44
C ARG A 366 19.53 -4.15 -8.96
N LYS A 367 20.25 -5.01 -8.24
CA LYS A 367 21.58 -5.51 -8.64
C LYS A 367 21.49 -6.51 -9.80
N THR A 368 20.44 -7.33 -9.81
CA THR A 368 20.31 -8.46 -10.73
C THR A 368 19.54 -8.11 -11.99
N GLY A 369 18.50 -7.29 -11.87
CA GLY A 369 17.63 -6.91 -12.96
C GLY A 369 18.06 -5.62 -13.66
N GLN A 370 17.56 -5.43 -14.88
CA GLN A 370 17.65 -4.18 -15.62
C GLN A 370 16.31 -3.45 -15.56
N LEU A 371 16.34 -2.18 -15.16
CA LEU A 371 15.14 -1.34 -15.10
C LEU A 371 14.72 -0.90 -16.51
N ARG A 372 13.46 -1.16 -16.87
CA ARG A 372 12.80 -0.71 -18.10
C ARG A 372 11.33 -0.43 -17.79
N ASP A 373 10.83 0.73 -18.21
CA ASP A 373 9.41 1.11 -18.04
C ASP A 373 8.87 0.93 -16.60
N GLY A 374 9.70 1.27 -15.61
CA GLY A 374 9.35 1.16 -14.18
C GLY A 374 9.41 -0.26 -13.59
N LYS A 375 9.81 -1.27 -14.37
CA LYS A 375 9.92 -2.67 -13.96
C LYS A 375 11.32 -3.23 -14.16
N TYR A 376 11.66 -4.27 -13.40
CA TYR A 376 12.94 -4.97 -13.50
C TYR A 376 12.78 -6.25 -14.32
N TYR A 377 13.72 -6.46 -15.24
CA TYR A 377 13.80 -7.64 -16.07
C TYR A 377 15.14 -8.33 -15.85
N LEU A 378 15.16 -9.66 -15.82
CA LEU A 378 16.44 -10.38 -15.86
C LEU A 378 17.18 -10.05 -17.16
N PRO A 379 18.51 -9.86 -17.11
CA PRO A 379 19.32 -9.70 -18.31
C PRO A 379 19.10 -10.89 -19.24
N GLN A 380 18.80 -10.64 -20.50
CA GLN A 380 18.83 -11.71 -21.50
C GLN A 380 20.29 -12.18 -21.60
N ALA A 381 20.52 -13.48 -21.43
CA ALA A 381 21.82 -14.04 -21.74
C ALA A 381 22.13 -13.69 -23.20
N GLY A 382 23.19 -12.90 -23.42
CA GLY A 382 23.66 -12.60 -24.77
C GLY A 382 23.90 -13.89 -25.51
N LYS A 383 23.35 -14.00 -26.71
CA LYS A 383 23.78 -15.02 -27.68
C LYS A 383 25.20 -14.73 -28.12
#